data_AF-A0A290QG39-F1
#
_entry.id   AF-A0A290QG39-F1
#
_cell.length_a   1.000
_cell.length_b   1.000
_cell.length_c   1.000
_cell.angle_alpha   90.00
_cell.angle_beta   90.00
_cell.angle_gamma   90.00
#
_symmetry.space_group_name_H-M   'P 1'
#
loop_
_entity.id
_entity.type
_entity.pdbx_description
1 polymer ?
#
loop_
_entity_poly.entity_id
_entity_poly.type
_entity_poly.pdbx_seq_one_letter_code
_entity_poly.pdbx_strand_id
1 'polypeptide(L)'
;MAKKKTNAPAPLTFDLPVSLIGKLGSNQKKLGLKSASEVVRLAISEFNFEKYEASAEEHRQISVRLPADIKTKLTKVAKKKSVSVGELLRVAIDSLEAKKVAKKK
;
A
#
# COMPACT_ATOMS: atom_id res chain seq x y z
N MET A 1 6.26 -11.05 43.76
CA MET A 1 7.15 -11.66 42.75
C MET A 1 6.77 -11.12 41.37
N ALA A 2 7.62 -10.35 40.71
CA ALA A 2 7.35 -9.80 39.39
C ALA A 2 7.53 -10.89 38.31
N LYS A 3 6.49 -11.14 37.49
CA LYS A 3 6.55 -12.11 36.37
C LYS A 3 7.65 -11.68 35.40
N LYS A 4 8.61 -12.58 35.13
CA LYS A 4 9.58 -12.43 34.03
C LYS A 4 8.82 -12.15 32.73
N LYS A 5 9.09 -11.03 32.07
CA LYS A 5 8.63 -10.77 30.70
C LYS A 5 9.24 -11.85 29.80
N THR A 6 8.44 -12.83 29.42
CA THR A 6 8.81 -13.79 28.39
C THR A 6 9.01 -13.01 27.10
N ASN A 7 10.22 -13.08 26.54
CA ASN A 7 10.64 -12.43 25.30
C ASN A 7 9.99 -13.10 24.08
N ALA A 8 8.69 -13.41 24.17
CA ALA A 8 7.94 -14.09 23.15
C ALA A 8 7.62 -13.11 22.01
N PRO A 9 7.79 -13.50 20.74
CA PRO A 9 7.48 -12.64 19.61
C PRO A 9 6.00 -12.27 19.62
N ALA A 10 5.70 -10.97 19.64
CA ALA A 10 4.33 -10.47 19.53
C ALA A 10 3.87 -10.50 18.06
N PRO A 11 2.58 -10.75 17.79
CA PRO A 11 2.06 -10.72 16.44
C PRO A 11 2.08 -9.30 15.88
N LEU A 12 2.65 -9.12 14.68
CA LEU A 12 2.56 -7.89 13.90
C LEU A 12 1.53 -8.09 12.80
N THR A 13 0.47 -7.27 12.80
CA THR A 13 -0.59 -7.33 11.79
C THR A 13 -0.38 -6.23 10.75
N PHE A 14 -0.34 -6.61 9.49
CA PHE A 14 -0.23 -5.69 8.36
C PHE A 14 -1.05 -6.21 7.18
N ASP A 15 -1.51 -5.30 6.32
CA ASP A 15 -2.19 -5.65 5.09
C ASP A 15 -1.16 -5.99 4.00
N LEU A 16 -1.43 -7.02 3.21
CA LEU A 16 -0.55 -7.46 2.12
C LEU A 16 -1.40 -7.70 0.86
N PRO A 17 -1.04 -7.11 -0.29
CA PRO A 17 -1.72 -7.38 -1.56
C PRO A 17 -1.80 -8.87 -1.87
N VAL A 18 -2.94 -9.33 -2.38
CA VAL A 18 -3.17 -10.74 -2.76
C VAL A 18 -2.08 -11.28 -3.68
N SER A 19 -1.59 -10.44 -4.61
CA SER A 19 -0.48 -10.76 -5.51
C SER A 19 0.82 -11.12 -4.77
N LEU A 20 1.07 -10.53 -3.60
CA LEU A 20 2.22 -10.86 -2.76
C LEU A 20 1.98 -12.09 -1.87
N ILE A 21 0.72 -12.39 -1.52
CA ILE A 21 0.38 -13.63 -0.78
C ILE A 21 0.80 -14.86 -1.59
N GLY A 22 0.53 -14.84 -2.91
CA GLY A 22 0.96 -15.92 -3.81
C GLY A 22 2.48 -16.08 -3.89
N LYS A 23 3.24 -14.97 -3.90
CA LYS A 23 4.71 -14.99 -3.86
C LYS A 23 5.22 -15.55 -2.54
N LEU A 24 4.58 -15.20 -1.44
CA LEU A 24 4.95 -15.68 -0.11
C LEU A 24 4.80 -17.19 0.02
N GLY A 25 3.67 -17.76 -0.45
CA GLY A 25 3.49 -19.22 -0.49
C GLY A 25 4.44 -19.94 -1.45
N SER A 26 4.78 -19.30 -2.57
CA SER A 26 5.76 -19.85 -3.52
C SER A 26 7.17 -19.89 -2.92
N ASN A 27 7.58 -18.82 -2.23
CA ASN A 27 8.87 -18.76 -1.55
C ASN A 27 8.94 -19.73 -0.37
N GLN A 28 7.84 -19.92 0.37
CA GLN A 28 7.77 -20.92 1.43
C GLN A 28 8.11 -22.32 0.89
N LYS A 29 7.50 -22.73 -0.22
CA LYS A 29 7.75 -24.04 -0.86
C LYS A 29 9.18 -24.14 -1.40
N LYS A 30 9.66 -23.11 -2.11
CA LYS A 30 11.01 -23.10 -2.72
C LYS A 30 12.12 -23.19 -1.68
N LEU A 31 11.94 -22.52 -0.54
CA LEU A 31 12.94 -22.45 0.52
C LEU A 31 12.75 -23.54 1.60
N GLY A 32 11.74 -24.40 1.46
CA GLY A 32 11.46 -25.47 2.42
C GLY A 32 11.07 -24.96 3.82
N LEU A 33 10.53 -23.75 3.92
CA LEU A 33 10.22 -23.09 5.19
C LEU A 33 8.89 -23.58 5.78
N LYS A 34 8.82 -23.65 7.10
CA LYS A 34 7.70 -24.28 7.82
C LYS A 34 6.48 -23.37 7.91
N SER A 35 6.66 -22.05 7.80
CA SER A 35 5.55 -21.10 7.90
C SER A 35 5.78 -19.81 7.12
N ALA A 36 4.69 -19.11 6.83
CA ALA A 36 4.70 -17.73 6.35
C ALA A 36 5.57 -16.80 7.21
N SER A 37 5.51 -16.96 8.54
CA SER A 37 6.28 -16.16 9.49
C SER A 37 7.79 -16.40 9.38
N GLU A 38 8.23 -17.59 8.99
CA GLU A 38 9.65 -17.86 8.70
C GLU A 38 10.09 -17.18 7.40
N VAL A 39 9.25 -17.20 6.37
CA VAL A 39 9.52 -16.49 5.10
C VAL A 39 9.68 -14.99 5.34
N VAL A 40 8.78 -14.38 6.13
CA VAL A 40 8.85 -12.95 6.45
C VAL A 40 10.10 -12.63 7.28
N ARG A 41 10.45 -13.48 8.26
CA ARG A 41 11.69 -13.30 9.05
C ARG A 41 12.94 -13.37 8.19
N LEU A 42 13.03 -14.35 7.30
CA LEU A 42 14.16 -14.48 6.37
C LEU A 42 14.24 -13.29 5.42
N ALA A 43 13.10 -12.89 4.85
CA ALA A 43 13.03 -11.73 3.96
C ALA A 43 13.52 -10.45 4.66
N ILE A 44 13.11 -10.21 5.91
CA ILE A 44 13.57 -9.06 6.71
C ILE A 44 15.05 -9.18 7.04
N SER A 45 15.56 -10.37 7.35
CA SER A 45 16.99 -10.54 7.70
C SER A 45 17.93 -10.33 6.51
N GLU A 46 17.48 -10.65 5.29
CA GLU A 46 18.27 -10.44 4.06
C GLU A 46 18.04 -9.05 3.45
N PHE A 47 17.01 -8.33 3.89
CA PHE A 47 16.68 -7.02 3.35
C PHE A 47 17.68 -5.97 3.84
N ASN A 48 18.28 -5.25 2.90
CA ASN A 48 19.16 -4.13 3.21
C ASN A 48 18.33 -2.86 3.44
N PHE A 49 18.06 -2.56 4.72
CA PHE A 49 17.34 -1.35 5.12
C PHE A 49 18.10 -0.05 4.85
N GLU A 50 19.43 -0.06 4.79
CA GLU A 50 20.24 1.14 4.53
C GLU A 50 20.11 1.59 3.08
N LYS A 51 19.89 0.65 2.16
CA LYS A 51 19.65 0.91 0.73
C LYS A 51 18.17 1.11 0.40
N TYR A 52 17.29 1.00 1.39
CA TYR A 52 15.87 1.19 1.15
C TYR A 52 15.55 2.67 1.03
N GLU A 53 15.30 3.11 -0.20
CA GLU A 53 14.67 4.39 -0.47
C GLU A 53 13.17 4.16 -0.66
N ALA A 54 12.36 4.88 0.11
CA ALA A 54 10.92 4.84 -0.03
C ALA A 54 10.54 5.44 -1.40
N SER A 55 10.29 4.59 -2.38
CA SER A 55 9.75 4.99 -3.70
C SER A 55 8.30 5.47 -3.65
N ALA A 56 7.71 5.59 -2.45
CA ALA A 56 6.39 6.19 -2.32
C ALA A 56 6.52 7.67 -2.68
N GLU A 57 5.97 8.07 -3.83
CA GLU A 57 5.84 9.47 -4.19
C GLU A 57 5.32 10.26 -2.99
N GLU A 58 6.01 11.34 -2.64
CA GLU A 58 5.69 12.14 -1.46
C GLU A 58 4.29 12.76 -1.65
N HIS A 59 3.28 12.11 -1.08
CA HIS A 59 1.91 12.58 -1.16
C HIS A 59 1.70 13.75 -0.20
N ARG A 60 1.56 14.96 -0.74
CA ARG A 60 1.16 16.12 0.05
C ARG A 60 -0.35 16.22 0.14
N GLN A 61 -0.86 16.43 1.35
CA GLN A 61 -2.27 16.75 1.55
C GLN A 61 -2.51 18.21 1.14
N ILE A 62 -3.45 18.42 0.21
CA ILE A 62 -3.89 19.74 -0.22
C ILE A 62 -5.38 19.91 0.05
N SER A 63 -5.78 21.14 0.40
CA SER A 63 -7.19 21.51 0.54
C SER A 63 -7.64 22.28 -0.69
N VAL A 64 -8.63 21.74 -1.41
CA VAL A 64 -9.24 22.40 -2.58
C VAL A 64 -10.72 22.67 -2.32
N ARG A 65 -11.22 23.80 -2.84
CA ARG A 65 -12.65 24.12 -2.80
C ARG A 65 -13.35 23.42 -3.95
N LEU A 66 -14.30 22.55 -3.63
CA LEU A 66 -15.16 21.89 -4.60
C LEU A 66 -16.62 22.26 -4.33
N PRO A 67 -17.44 22.53 -5.37
CA PRO A 67 -18.88 22.63 -5.24
C PRO A 67 -19.50 21.40 -4.57
N ALA A 68 -20.61 21.60 -3.86
CA ALA A 68 -21.28 20.54 -3.10
C ALA A 68 -21.71 19.35 -3.99
N ASP A 69 -22.17 19.63 -5.21
CA ASP A 69 -22.57 18.62 -6.19
C ASP A 69 -21.41 17.71 -6.62
N ILE A 70 -20.21 18.28 -6.76
CA ILE A 70 -19.02 17.53 -7.16
C ILE A 70 -18.52 16.67 -5.99
N LYS A 71 -18.53 17.23 -4.76
CA LYS A 71 -18.15 16.50 -3.55
C LYS A 71 -19.06 15.30 -3.27
N THR A 72 -20.38 15.48 -3.44
CA THR A 72 -21.36 14.40 -3.24
C THR A 72 -21.24 13.31 -4.31
N LYS A 73 -21.00 13.68 -5.58
CA LYS A 73 -20.71 12.72 -6.65
C LYS A 73 -19.43 11.93 -6.39
N LEU A 74 -18.32 12.61 -6.03
CA LEU A 74 -17.03 11.98 -5.73
C LEU A 74 -17.14 10.97 -4.59
N THR A 75 -17.78 11.35 -3.49
CA THR A 75 -17.97 10.45 -2.33
C THR A 75 -18.85 9.25 -2.67
N LYS A 76 -19.91 9.42 -3.47
CA LYS A 76 -20.74 8.30 -3.96
C LYS A 76 -19.94 7.33 -4.82
N VAL A 77 -19.14 7.85 -5.75
CA VAL A 77 -18.31 7.01 -6.64
C VAL A 77 -17.21 6.29 -5.87
N ALA A 78 -16.53 6.97 -4.95
CA ALA A 78 -15.51 6.39 -4.07
C ALA A 78 -16.07 5.20 -3.28
N LYS A 79 -17.23 5.37 -2.65
CA LYS A 79 -17.93 4.29 -1.94
C LYS A 79 -18.32 3.14 -2.87
N LYS A 80 -18.88 3.45 -4.04
CA LYS A 80 -19.32 2.42 -5.00
C LYS A 80 -18.16 1.56 -5.52
N LYS A 81 -16.97 2.15 -5.65
CA LYS A 81 -15.77 1.48 -6.16
C LYS A 81 -14.83 0.99 -5.05
N SER A 82 -15.18 1.16 -3.78
CA SER A 82 -14.32 0.82 -2.63
C SER A 82 -12.92 1.44 -2.68
N VAL A 83 -12.81 2.65 -3.24
CA VAL A 83 -11.54 3.39 -3.36
C VAL A 83 -11.60 4.69 -2.57
N SER A 84 -10.45 5.27 -2.27
CA SER A 84 -10.39 6.58 -1.61
C SER A 84 -10.77 7.72 -2.57
N VAL A 85 -11.33 8.82 -2.05
CA VAL A 85 -11.57 10.03 -2.85
C VAL A 85 -10.26 10.57 -3.42
N GLY A 86 -9.16 10.46 -2.66
CA GLY A 86 -7.83 10.88 -3.11
C GLY A 86 -7.32 10.06 -4.30
N GLU A 87 -7.59 8.76 -4.34
CA GLU A 87 -7.24 7.90 -5.48
C GLU A 87 -7.99 8.31 -6.75
N LEU A 88 -9.29 8.60 -6.65
CA LEU A 88 -10.05 9.13 -7.78
C LEU A 88 -9.51 10.47 -8.28
N LEU A 89 -9.11 11.36 -7.36
CA LEU A 89 -8.54 12.65 -7.72
C LEU A 89 -7.17 12.51 -8.38
N ARG A 90 -6.29 11.63 -7.87
CA ARG A 90 -4.98 11.37 -8.48
C ARG A 90 -5.12 10.89 -9.93
N VAL A 91 -5.97 9.87 -10.16
CA VAL A 91 -6.21 9.33 -11.51
C VAL A 91 -6.87 10.37 -12.43
N ALA A 92 -7.79 11.19 -11.90
CA ALA A 92 -8.42 12.24 -12.69
C ALA A 92 -7.43 13.33 -13.11
N ILE A 93 -6.51 13.73 -12.22
CA ILE A 93 -5.45 14.70 -12.52
C ILE A 93 -4.47 14.13 -13.54
N ASP A 94 -4.01 12.90 -13.34
CA ASP A 94 -3.11 12.21 -14.28
C ASP A 94 -3.72 12.09 -15.69
N SER A 95 -5.02 11.77 -15.77
CA SER A 95 -5.75 11.74 -17.04
C SER A 95 -5.83 13.11 -17.74
N LEU A 96 -5.81 14.21 -17.00
CA LEU A 96 -5.76 15.56 -17.60
C LEU A 96 -4.39 15.83 -18.22
N GLU A 97 -3.31 15.41 -17.59
CA GLU A 97 -1.95 15.56 -18.13
C GLU A 97 -1.77 14.73 -19.39
N ALA A 98 -2.19 13.46 -19.37
CA ALA A 98 -2.17 12.59 -20.55
C ALA A 98 -2.95 13.18 -21.74
N LYS A 99 -4.11 13.81 -21.50
CA LYS A 99 -4.90 14.48 -22.55
C LYS A 99 -4.27 15.77 -23.06
N LYS A 100 -3.55 16.51 -22.21
CA LYS A 100 -2.85 17.75 -22.63
C LYS A 100 -1.62 17.43 -23.47
N VAL A 101 -0.90 16.35 -23.18
CA VAL A 101 0.22 15.87 -24.01
C VAL A 101 -0.28 15.45 -25.41
N ALA A 102 -1.48 14.86 -25.52
CA ALA A 102 -2.07 14.47 -26.79
C ALA A 102 -2.57 15.65 -27.67
N LYS A 103 -2.76 16.85 -27.12
CA LYS A 103 -3.24 18.04 -27.86
C LYS A 103 -2.14 19.01 -28.30
N LYS A 104 -0.86 18.65 -28.13
CA LYS A 104 0.29 19.52 -28.46
C LYS A 104 1.06 19.06 -29.71
N LYS A 105 0.40 18.35 -30.63
CA LYS A 105 0.93 17.97 -31.95
C LYS A 105 0.18 18.69 -33.05
#